data_AF-A0A2N1M1F4-F1
#
_entry.id   AF-A0A2N1M1F4-F1
#
_cell.length_a   1.000
_cell.length_b   1.000
_cell.length_c   1.000
_cell.angle_alpha   90.00
_cell.angle_beta   90.00
_cell.angle_gamma   90.00
#
_symmetry.space_group_name_H-M   'P 1'
#
loop_
_entity.id
_entity.type
_entity.pdbx_description
1 polymer ?
#
loop_
_entity_poly.entity_id
_entity_poly.type
_entity_poly.pdbx_seq_one_letter_code
_entity_poly.pdbx_strand_id
1 'polypeptide(L)'
;NVNISNIHEISKPSIPKESYERPSLKTLQRYVTKAKPENTKKNTRLWFSRFEEFVNDTQPDIDLLTLYDKKVIAMLLCEFIVIIKTREKKDYKANSLYNGICAINRCYQELFKDKEPFNIHEDFEFGAVRDTLHTRMIELEDINNGKYNGADALTDDEMVKIFEHPNMSNETPDGLLKRVFLWVGCCTAQRGGSYYNLMAEHFKERDDGGFDIITIHDKTHQGGYYHRPTSNQTLTHIIPPDESKECGACYDIKKYLNLRPKNAEKNFFLHINKDPKGNIIFIEICY
;
A
#
# COMPACT_ATOMS: atom_id res chain seq x y z
N ASN A 1 71.47 31.21 9.23
CA ASN A 1 70.67 31.28 10.47
C ASN A 1 69.43 30.44 10.33
N VAL A 2 69.34 29.43 11.19
CA VAL A 2 68.15 28.69 11.64
C VAL A 2 67.45 27.76 10.64
N ASN A 3 67.06 26.64 11.25
CA ASN A 3 66.66 25.34 10.76
C ASN A 3 65.17 25.11 11.13
N ILE A 4 64.45 24.34 10.31
CA ILE A 4 63.24 23.51 10.56
C ILE A 4 62.07 24.11 11.38
N SER A 5 60.86 24.11 10.78
CA SER A 5 59.71 23.35 11.30
C SER A 5 58.48 23.38 10.39
N ASN A 6 58.22 22.21 9.79
CA ASN A 6 56.93 21.53 9.68
C ASN A 6 55.66 22.35 9.44
N ILE A 7 55.14 22.26 8.21
CA ILE A 7 53.72 21.93 8.04
C ILE A 7 53.66 20.67 7.18
N HIS A 8 53.23 19.58 7.82
CA HIS A 8 52.88 18.33 7.16
C HIS A 8 51.79 18.58 6.13
N GLU A 9 52.12 18.50 4.84
CA GLU A 9 51.12 18.06 3.86
C GLU A 9 50.98 16.54 3.99
N ILE A 10 49.97 16.16 4.77
CA ILE A 10 49.44 14.81 4.82
C ILE A 10 48.97 14.48 3.41
N SER A 11 49.76 13.69 2.66
CA SER A 11 49.27 13.04 1.45
C SER A 11 48.08 12.18 1.86
N LYS A 12 46.86 12.56 1.46
CA LYS A 12 45.68 11.71 1.65
C LYS A 12 45.99 10.36 1.01
N PRO A 13 45.89 9.24 1.73
CA PRO A 13 46.02 7.92 1.11
C PRO A 13 44.91 7.80 0.08
N SER A 14 45.27 7.50 -1.17
CA SER A 14 44.28 7.15 -2.20
C SER A 14 43.53 5.91 -1.71
N ILE A 15 42.25 6.08 -1.39
CA ILE A 15 41.37 4.95 -1.05
C ILE A 15 41.46 3.99 -2.24
N PRO A 16 41.84 2.71 -2.04
CA PRO A 16 41.85 1.73 -3.11
C PRO A 16 40.48 1.73 -3.75
N LYS A 17 40.40 1.99 -5.07
CA LYS A 17 39.14 1.81 -5.80
C LYS A 17 38.72 0.36 -5.58
N GLU A 18 37.60 0.15 -4.89
CA GLU A 18 36.98 -1.17 -4.82
C GLU A 18 36.79 -1.67 -6.25
N SER A 19 37.55 -2.72 -6.62
CA SER A 19 37.41 -3.35 -7.92
C SER A 19 36.38 -4.46 -7.80
N TYR A 20 35.27 -4.33 -8.52
CA TYR A 20 34.28 -5.39 -8.60
C TYR A 20 34.76 -6.50 -9.55
N GLU A 21 34.75 -7.74 -9.06
CA GLU A 21 34.99 -8.91 -9.89
C GLU A 21 33.72 -9.39 -10.57
N ARG A 22 33.82 -9.78 -11.85
CA ARG A 22 32.67 -10.30 -12.60
C ARG A 22 32.32 -11.70 -12.08
N PRO A 23 31.08 -11.94 -11.63
CA PRO A 23 30.68 -13.26 -11.16
C PRO A 23 30.73 -14.29 -12.30
N SER A 24 31.15 -15.51 -11.98
CA SER A 24 31.18 -16.62 -12.94
C SER A 24 29.78 -16.95 -13.45
N LEU A 25 29.69 -17.53 -14.66
CA LEU A 25 28.42 -17.99 -15.23
C LEU A 25 27.71 -19.00 -14.31
N LYS A 26 28.47 -19.88 -13.64
CA LYS A 26 27.96 -20.84 -12.66
C LYS A 26 27.38 -20.14 -11.42
N THR A 27 28.03 -19.06 -10.96
CA THR A 27 27.51 -18.22 -9.87
C THR A 27 26.20 -17.58 -10.29
N LEU A 28 26.15 -16.92 -11.46
CA LEU A 28 24.93 -16.31 -12.00
C LEU A 28 23.80 -17.33 -12.16
N GLN A 29 24.07 -18.49 -12.74
CA GLN A 29 23.09 -19.58 -12.89
C GLN A 29 22.58 -20.09 -11.54
N ARG A 30 23.41 -20.17 -10.49
CA ARG A 30 22.98 -20.53 -9.13
C ARG A 30 21.96 -19.54 -8.57
N TYR A 31 22.16 -18.24 -8.79
CA TYR A 31 21.19 -17.22 -8.35
C TYR A 31 19.90 -17.27 -9.18
N VAL A 32 20.00 -17.44 -10.50
CA VAL A 32 18.83 -17.60 -11.38
C VAL A 32 18.00 -18.84 -11.02
N THR A 33 18.66 -19.97 -10.71
CA THR A 33 17.98 -21.23 -10.37
C THR A 33 17.41 -21.24 -8.95
N LYS A 34 18.09 -20.64 -7.97
CA LYS A 34 17.56 -20.47 -6.60
C LYS A 34 16.46 -19.41 -6.51
N ALA A 35 16.38 -18.49 -7.48
CA ALA A 35 15.41 -17.39 -7.45
C ALA A 35 13.95 -17.83 -7.62
N LYS A 36 13.66 -19.03 -8.14
CA LYS A 36 12.28 -19.55 -8.24
C LYS A 36 11.98 -20.47 -7.05
N PRO A 37 11.19 -20.01 -6.03
CA PRO A 37 10.83 -20.84 -4.90
C PRO A 37 10.05 -22.08 -5.33
N GLU A 38 10.24 -23.19 -4.62
CA GLU A 38 9.57 -24.46 -4.96
C GLU A 38 8.03 -24.36 -4.86
N ASN A 39 7.55 -23.56 -3.90
CA ASN A 39 6.12 -23.25 -3.76
C ASN A 39 5.55 -22.56 -5.01
N THR A 40 6.33 -21.67 -5.64
CA THR A 40 5.94 -20.97 -6.85
C THR A 40 5.81 -21.93 -8.03
N LYS A 41 6.70 -22.92 -8.16
CA LYS A 41 6.60 -23.96 -9.19
C LYS A 41 5.36 -24.83 -9.01
N LYS A 42 5.10 -25.27 -7.76
CA LYS A 42 3.90 -26.05 -7.42
C LYS A 42 2.61 -25.28 -7.73
N ASN A 43 2.53 -24.00 -7.34
CA ASN A 43 1.40 -23.14 -7.65
C ASN A 43 1.20 -22.97 -9.17
N THR A 44 2.29 -22.82 -9.92
CA THR A 44 2.25 -22.69 -11.39
C THR A 44 1.65 -23.94 -12.05
N ARG A 45 2.14 -25.12 -11.67
CA ARG A 45 1.62 -26.39 -12.17
C ARG A 45 0.15 -26.56 -11.81
N LEU A 46 -0.22 -26.28 -10.56
CA LEU A 46 -1.61 -26.39 -10.11
C LEU A 46 -2.56 -25.55 -10.97
N TRP A 47 -2.29 -24.26 -11.12
CA TRP A 47 -3.20 -23.37 -11.82
C TRP A 47 -3.22 -23.62 -13.33
N PHE A 48 -2.10 -23.97 -13.93
CA PHE A 48 -2.07 -24.35 -15.34
C PHE A 48 -2.83 -25.66 -15.58
N SER A 49 -2.65 -26.69 -14.74
CA SER A 49 -3.43 -27.92 -14.85
C SER A 49 -4.93 -27.71 -14.67
N ARG A 50 -5.36 -26.79 -13.80
CA ARG A 50 -6.79 -26.45 -13.66
C ARG A 50 -7.35 -25.76 -14.90
N PHE A 51 -6.55 -24.91 -15.55
CA PHE A 51 -6.93 -24.27 -16.80
C PHE A 51 -6.98 -25.28 -17.94
N GLU A 52 -6.00 -26.18 -18.02
CA GLU A 52 -5.98 -27.30 -18.97
C GLU A 52 -7.17 -28.25 -18.78
N GLU A 53 -7.50 -28.63 -17.53
CA GLU A 53 -8.72 -29.39 -17.21
C GLU A 53 -9.97 -28.68 -17.77
N PHE A 54 -10.12 -27.37 -17.52
CA PHE A 54 -11.25 -26.60 -18.04
C PHE A 54 -11.33 -26.61 -19.57
N VAL A 55 -10.20 -26.41 -20.26
CA VAL A 55 -10.18 -26.38 -21.72
C VAL A 55 -10.46 -27.77 -22.30
N ASN A 56 -9.90 -28.82 -21.72
CA ASN A 56 -10.21 -30.19 -22.13
C ASN A 56 -11.70 -30.54 -21.95
N ASP A 57 -12.32 -30.05 -20.87
CA ASP A 57 -13.74 -30.29 -20.58
C ASP A 57 -14.69 -29.51 -21.51
N THR A 58 -14.27 -28.35 -22.02
CA THR A 58 -15.16 -27.43 -22.76
C THR A 58 -14.83 -27.29 -24.25
N GLN A 59 -13.57 -27.48 -24.62
CA GLN A 59 -13.01 -27.32 -25.96
C GLN A 59 -11.93 -28.41 -26.21
N PRO A 60 -12.30 -29.70 -26.26
CA PRO A 60 -11.36 -30.82 -26.28
C PRO A 60 -10.42 -30.85 -27.50
N ASP A 61 -10.76 -30.13 -28.57
CA ASP A 61 -9.94 -30.02 -29.78
C ASP A 61 -8.79 -29.00 -29.64
N ILE A 62 -8.77 -28.23 -28.55
CA ILE A 62 -7.75 -27.21 -28.27
C ILE A 62 -6.63 -27.81 -27.40
N ASP A 63 -5.41 -27.86 -27.95
CA ASP A 63 -4.19 -28.15 -27.17
C ASP A 63 -3.52 -26.85 -26.70
N LEU A 64 -3.58 -26.58 -25.40
CA LEU A 64 -3.00 -25.38 -24.79
C LEU A 64 -1.47 -25.31 -24.86
N LEU A 65 -0.77 -26.44 -25.03
CA LEU A 65 0.68 -26.45 -25.10
C LEU A 65 1.18 -25.92 -26.45
N THR A 66 0.34 -25.99 -27.49
CA THR A 66 0.69 -25.57 -28.85
C THR A 66 -0.10 -24.35 -29.33
N LEU A 67 -1.25 -24.03 -28.71
CA LEU A 67 -2.06 -22.85 -29.01
C LEU A 67 -1.30 -21.55 -28.68
N TYR A 68 -0.97 -20.76 -29.72
CA TYR A 68 -0.33 -19.44 -29.57
C TYR A 68 -1.25 -18.27 -29.92
N ASP A 69 -2.50 -18.53 -30.33
CA ASP A 69 -3.44 -17.46 -30.62
C ASP A 69 -3.85 -16.75 -29.32
N LYS A 70 -3.28 -15.56 -29.10
CA LYS A 70 -3.52 -14.75 -27.91
C LYS A 70 -4.99 -14.40 -27.72
N LYS A 71 -5.76 -14.22 -28.81
CA LYS A 71 -7.19 -13.88 -28.71
C LYS A 71 -8.01 -15.07 -28.25
N VAL A 72 -7.72 -16.26 -28.77
CA VAL A 72 -8.36 -17.50 -28.32
C VAL A 72 -8.02 -17.77 -26.86
N ILE A 73 -6.74 -17.63 -26.47
CA ILE A 73 -6.32 -17.78 -25.07
C ILE A 73 -7.00 -16.75 -24.18
N ALA A 74 -7.12 -15.49 -24.62
CA ALA A 74 -7.80 -14.45 -23.86
C ALA A 74 -9.27 -14.80 -23.60
N MET A 75 -9.98 -15.30 -24.60
CA MET A 75 -11.38 -15.72 -24.48
C MET A 75 -11.52 -16.88 -23.48
N LEU A 76 -10.69 -17.93 -23.62
CA LEU A 76 -10.67 -19.07 -22.70
C LEU A 76 -10.35 -18.64 -21.26
N LEU A 77 -9.43 -17.69 -21.08
CA LEU A 77 -9.09 -17.16 -19.76
C LEU A 77 -10.24 -16.39 -19.13
N CYS A 78 -10.97 -15.57 -19.90
CA CYS A 78 -12.15 -14.88 -19.40
C CYS A 78 -13.20 -15.87 -18.88
N GLU A 79 -13.52 -16.91 -19.68
CA GLU A 79 -14.46 -17.96 -19.29
C GLU A 79 -13.98 -18.69 -18.03
N PHE A 80 -12.71 -19.11 -18.02
CA PHE A 80 -12.09 -19.78 -16.89
C PHE A 80 -12.20 -18.95 -15.60
N ILE A 81 -11.86 -17.66 -15.64
CA ILE A 81 -11.92 -16.75 -14.49
C ILE A 81 -13.33 -16.71 -13.88
N VAL A 82 -14.36 -16.69 -14.73
CA VAL A 82 -15.77 -16.61 -14.28
C VAL A 82 -16.19 -17.91 -13.60
N ILE A 83 -15.86 -19.05 -14.19
CA ILE A 83 -16.42 -20.34 -13.74
C ILE A 83 -15.59 -21.06 -12.69
N ILE A 84 -14.30 -20.73 -12.55
CA ILE A 84 -13.37 -21.53 -11.77
C ILE A 84 -13.76 -21.56 -10.28
N LYS A 85 -13.93 -22.78 -9.77
CA LYS A 85 -14.19 -23.07 -8.36
C LYS A 85 -13.18 -24.08 -7.82
N THR A 86 -13.03 -24.08 -6.51
CA THR A 86 -12.27 -25.11 -5.80
C THR A 86 -12.85 -26.50 -6.06
N ARG A 87 -12.09 -27.56 -5.76
CA ARG A 87 -12.61 -28.94 -5.88
C ARG A 87 -13.84 -29.20 -5.00
N GLU A 88 -13.98 -28.45 -3.91
CA GLU A 88 -15.15 -28.45 -3.03
C GLU A 88 -16.33 -27.61 -3.57
N LYS A 89 -16.25 -27.14 -4.82
CA LYS A 89 -17.24 -26.26 -5.48
C LYS A 89 -17.47 -24.91 -4.76
N LYS A 90 -16.52 -24.48 -3.93
CA LYS A 90 -16.50 -23.15 -3.32
C LYS A 90 -15.75 -22.16 -4.19
N ASP A 91 -16.11 -20.88 -4.10
CA ASP A 91 -15.37 -19.80 -4.75
C ASP A 91 -13.96 -19.63 -4.16
N TYR A 92 -13.02 -19.21 -5.01
CA TYR A 92 -11.68 -18.85 -4.57
C TYR A 92 -11.67 -17.49 -3.86
N LYS A 93 -10.67 -17.24 -3.01
CA LYS A 93 -10.36 -15.88 -2.56
C LYS A 93 -9.84 -15.05 -3.74
N ALA A 94 -10.16 -13.76 -3.79
CA ALA A 94 -9.72 -12.86 -4.86
C ALA A 94 -8.20 -12.90 -5.10
N ASN A 95 -7.40 -12.81 -4.03
CA ASN A 95 -5.93 -12.92 -4.13
C ASN A 95 -5.44 -14.29 -4.64
N SER A 96 -6.17 -15.38 -4.34
CA SER A 96 -5.82 -16.69 -4.86
C SER A 96 -6.06 -16.77 -6.37
N LEU A 97 -7.17 -16.20 -6.84
CA LEU A 97 -7.51 -16.15 -8.27
C LEU A 97 -6.49 -15.31 -9.06
N TYR A 98 -6.15 -14.12 -8.55
CA TYR A 98 -5.09 -13.27 -9.13
C TYR A 98 -3.75 -14.02 -9.25
N ASN A 99 -3.30 -14.64 -8.16
CA ASN A 99 -2.07 -15.43 -8.15
C ASN A 99 -2.11 -16.62 -9.12
N GLY A 100 -3.31 -17.15 -9.38
CA GLY A 100 -3.55 -18.16 -10.40
C GLY A 100 -3.32 -17.67 -11.82
N ILE A 101 -3.86 -16.50 -12.16
CA ILE A 101 -3.62 -15.88 -13.47
C ILE A 101 -2.15 -15.50 -13.66
N CYS A 102 -1.48 -14.99 -12.62
CA CYS A 102 -0.02 -14.76 -12.68
C CYS A 102 0.78 -16.06 -12.84
N ALA A 103 0.28 -17.20 -12.33
CA ALA A 103 0.87 -18.50 -12.56
C ALA A 103 0.72 -18.94 -14.02
N ILE A 104 -0.47 -18.80 -14.59
CA ILE A 104 -0.73 -19.13 -16.00
C ILE A 104 0.10 -18.24 -16.93
N ASN A 105 0.18 -16.93 -16.65
CA ASN A 105 1.03 -15.99 -17.40
C ASN A 105 2.50 -16.47 -17.44
N ARG A 106 3.04 -16.83 -16.28
CA ARG A 106 4.41 -17.36 -16.18
C ARG A 106 4.58 -18.67 -16.94
N CYS A 107 3.57 -19.53 -17.00
CA CYS A 107 3.65 -20.77 -17.78
C CYS A 107 3.73 -20.46 -19.28
N TYR A 108 2.87 -19.57 -19.78
CA TYR A 108 2.89 -19.20 -21.20
C TYR A 108 4.15 -18.45 -21.62
N GLN A 109 4.68 -17.58 -20.76
CA GLN A 109 5.98 -16.94 -20.99
C GLN A 109 7.12 -17.94 -21.16
N GLU A 110 7.09 -19.06 -20.43
CA GLU A 110 8.10 -20.11 -20.55
C GLU A 110 7.84 -21.03 -21.75
N LEU A 111 6.58 -21.39 -22.02
CA LEU A 111 6.18 -22.22 -23.17
C LEU A 111 6.50 -21.53 -24.50
N PHE A 112 6.34 -20.21 -24.56
CA PHE A 112 6.50 -19.42 -25.78
C PHE A 112 7.67 -18.44 -25.70
N LYS A 113 8.66 -18.71 -24.85
CA LYS A 113 9.86 -17.87 -24.67
C LYS A 113 10.64 -17.59 -25.97
N ASP A 114 10.53 -18.49 -26.94
CA ASP A 114 11.22 -18.42 -28.24
C ASP A 114 10.37 -17.73 -29.32
N LYS A 115 9.18 -17.20 -28.95
CA LYS A 115 8.26 -16.46 -29.82
C LYS A 115 8.18 -14.99 -29.38
N GLU A 116 7.29 -14.22 -30.02
CA GLU A 116 6.98 -12.84 -29.59
C GLU A 116 6.57 -12.80 -28.10
N PRO A 117 6.85 -11.68 -27.40
CA PRO A 117 6.51 -11.51 -26.00
C PRO A 117 5.05 -11.87 -25.75
N PHE A 118 4.84 -12.72 -24.73
CA PHE A 118 3.52 -13.11 -24.27
C PHE A 118 3.36 -12.59 -22.85
N ASN A 119 2.46 -11.66 -22.62
CA ASN A 119 2.20 -11.15 -21.29
C ASN A 119 0.74 -10.77 -21.11
N ILE A 120 0.01 -11.57 -20.33
CA ILE A 120 -1.40 -11.33 -19.99
C ILE A 120 -1.60 -9.94 -19.35
N HIS A 121 -0.58 -9.46 -18.63
CA HIS A 121 -0.66 -8.21 -17.90
C HIS A 121 -0.38 -6.97 -18.75
N GLU A 122 0.24 -7.12 -19.91
CA GLU A 122 0.74 -6.01 -20.73
C GLU A 122 0.19 -6.01 -22.16
N ASP A 123 0.04 -7.19 -22.78
CA ASP A 123 -0.37 -7.24 -24.19
C ASP A 123 -1.82 -6.76 -24.36
N PHE A 124 -2.08 -6.11 -25.49
CA PHE A 124 -3.36 -5.50 -25.80
C PHE A 124 -4.49 -6.54 -25.90
N GLU A 125 -4.22 -7.72 -26.46
CA GLU A 125 -5.18 -8.81 -26.66
C GLU A 125 -5.81 -9.30 -25.35
N PHE A 126 -5.10 -9.13 -24.22
CA PHE A 126 -5.56 -9.56 -22.90
C PHE A 126 -6.30 -8.48 -22.11
N GLY A 127 -6.67 -7.35 -22.73
CA GLY A 127 -7.47 -6.30 -22.08
C GLY A 127 -8.73 -6.86 -21.39
N ALA A 128 -9.50 -7.66 -22.13
CA ALA A 128 -10.71 -8.28 -21.61
C ALA A 128 -10.43 -9.23 -20.42
N VAL A 129 -9.29 -9.93 -20.41
CA VAL A 129 -8.89 -10.82 -19.31
C VAL A 129 -8.64 -10.01 -18.04
N ARG A 130 -7.98 -8.86 -18.17
CA ARG A 130 -7.69 -7.98 -17.03
C ARG A 130 -8.97 -7.39 -16.45
N ASP A 131 -9.88 -6.93 -17.30
CA ASP A 131 -11.16 -6.38 -16.86
C ASP A 131 -12.03 -7.47 -16.21
N THR A 132 -12.08 -8.67 -16.80
CA THR A 132 -12.81 -9.81 -16.25
C THR A 132 -12.24 -10.25 -14.89
N LEU A 133 -10.92 -10.34 -14.78
CA LEU A 133 -10.25 -10.65 -13.51
C LEU A 133 -10.57 -9.59 -12.45
N HIS A 134 -10.53 -8.31 -12.83
CA HIS A 134 -10.83 -7.21 -11.93
C HIS A 134 -12.26 -7.28 -11.39
N THR A 135 -13.25 -7.39 -12.27
CA THR A 135 -14.66 -7.51 -11.87
C THR A 135 -14.88 -8.74 -11.00
N ARG A 136 -14.31 -9.89 -11.39
CA ARG A 136 -14.46 -11.12 -10.62
C ARG A 136 -13.83 -11.02 -9.23
N MET A 137 -12.69 -10.35 -9.09
CA MET A 137 -12.08 -10.12 -7.78
C MET A 137 -12.95 -9.26 -6.87
N ILE A 138 -13.60 -8.21 -7.40
CA ILE A 138 -14.56 -7.38 -6.64
C ILE A 138 -15.73 -8.25 -6.14
N GLU A 139 -16.36 -9.03 -7.02
CA GLU A 139 -17.46 -9.93 -6.64
C GLU A 139 -17.04 -10.90 -5.53
N LEU A 140 -15.83 -11.48 -5.63
CA LEU A 140 -15.32 -12.42 -4.64
C LEU A 140 -15.02 -11.74 -3.30
N GLU A 141 -14.60 -10.48 -3.30
CA GLU A 141 -14.40 -9.70 -2.08
C GLU A 141 -15.73 -9.37 -1.41
N ASP A 142 -16.75 -8.99 -2.20
CA ASP A 142 -18.11 -8.75 -1.71
C ASP A 142 -18.75 -10.02 -1.13
N ILE A 143 -18.54 -11.18 -1.76
CA ILE A 143 -19.05 -12.47 -1.26
C ILE A 143 -18.34 -12.90 0.02
N ASN A 144 -17.00 -12.80 0.08
CA ASN A 144 -16.22 -13.28 1.22
C ASN A 144 -16.33 -12.35 2.45
N ASN A 145 -16.52 -11.05 2.23
CA ASN A 145 -16.60 -10.07 3.31
C ASN A 145 -18.05 -9.66 3.64
N GLY A 146 -19.03 -10.13 2.87
CA GLY A 146 -20.38 -9.56 2.83
C GLY A 146 -20.38 -8.16 2.20
N LYS A 147 -21.56 -7.61 1.88
CA LYS A 147 -21.67 -6.15 1.71
C LYS A 147 -21.07 -5.52 2.95
N TYR A 148 -20.04 -4.70 2.77
CA TYR A 148 -19.44 -3.95 3.85
C TYR A 148 -20.51 -2.97 4.37
N ASN A 149 -21.35 -3.41 5.29
CA ASN A 149 -22.01 -2.49 6.21
C ASN A 149 -20.85 -1.97 7.05
N GLY A 150 -20.24 -0.87 6.62
CA GLY A 150 -19.44 -0.07 7.52
C GLY A 150 -20.25 0.14 8.80
N ALA A 151 -19.58 0.22 9.94
CA ALA A 151 -20.24 0.70 11.14
C ALA A 151 -21.02 1.97 10.79
N ASP A 152 -22.24 2.11 11.33
CA ASP A 152 -23.03 3.32 11.12
C ASP A 152 -22.14 4.54 11.40
N ALA A 153 -22.25 5.55 10.54
CA ALA A 153 -21.53 6.79 10.76
C ALA A 153 -21.94 7.37 12.11
N LEU A 154 -20.98 7.93 12.85
CA LEU A 154 -21.29 8.65 14.08
C LEU A 154 -22.27 9.78 13.74
N THR A 155 -23.38 9.81 14.46
CA THR A 155 -24.34 10.92 14.39
C THR A 155 -23.75 12.16 15.06
N ASP A 156 -24.25 13.35 14.71
CA ASP A 156 -23.80 14.61 15.33
C ASP A 156 -23.98 14.57 16.86
N ASP A 157 -25.06 13.98 17.36
CA ASP A 157 -25.31 13.80 18.79
C ASP A 157 -24.29 12.88 19.47
N GLU A 158 -23.85 11.81 18.79
CA GLU A 158 -22.79 10.93 19.29
C GLU A 158 -21.44 11.63 19.27
N MET A 159 -21.16 12.43 18.23
CA MET A 159 -19.96 13.25 18.14
C MET A 159 -19.89 14.25 19.29
N VAL A 160 -20.99 14.95 19.59
CA VAL A 160 -21.09 15.88 20.74
C VAL A 160 -20.80 15.14 22.04
N LYS A 161 -21.47 14.00 22.30
CA LYS A 161 -21.23 13.19 23.52
C LYS A 161 -19.79 12.72 23.66
N ILE A 162 -19.15 12.33 22.56
CA ILE A 162 -17.74 11.92 22.57
C ILE A 162 -16.85 13.12 22.92
N PHE A 163 -17.06 14.28 22.29
CA PHE A 163 -16.23 15.46 22.55
C PHE A 163 -16.47 16.12 23.92
N GLU A 164 -17.63 15.94 24.53
CA GLU A 164 -17.94 16.40 25.89
C GLU A 164 -17.40 15.45 26.98
N HIS A 165 -16.99 14.24 26.62
CA HIS A 165 -16.47 13.29 27.58
C HIS A 165 -15.18 13.81 28.25
N PRO A 166 -15.00 13.69 29.58
CA PRO A 166 -13.83 14.26 30.29
C PRO A 166 -12.47 13.83 29.72
N ASN A 167 -12.35 12.60 29.24
CA ASN A 167 -11.13 12.08 28.60
C ASN A 167 -10.82 12.68 27.22
N MET A 168 -11.74 13.47 26.66
CA MET A 168 -11.62 14.22 25.41
C MET A 168 -11.51 15.72 25.70
N SER A 169 -11.07 16.12 26.90
CA SER A 169 -10.85 17.53 27.24
C SER A 169 -9.65 18.10 26.48
N ASN A 170 -9.83 19.25 25.82
CA ASN A 170 -8.76 19.99 25.15
C ASN A 170 -7.82 20.71 26.14
N GLU A 171 -8.08 20.66 27.45
CA GLU A 171 -7.24 21.27 28.49
C GLU A 171 -6.20 20.29 29.06
N THR A 172 -6.26 19.02 28.67
CA THR A 172 -5.24 18.03 29.03
C THR A 172 -4.48 17.58 27.78
N PRO A 173 -3.17 17.30 27.85
CA PRO A 173 -2.42 16.82 26.68
C PRO A 173 -3.00 15.52 26.08
N ASP A 174 -3.43 14.59 26.93
CA ASP A 174 -4.02 13.31 26.52
C ASP A 174 -5.39 13.48 25.87
N GLY A 175 -6.25 14.31 26.47
CA GLY A 175 -7.55 14.61 25.87
C GLY A 175 -7.41 15.36 24.55
N LEU A 176 -6.54 16.38 24.48
CA LEU A 176 -6.29 17.13 23.24
C LEU A 176 -5.77 16.22 22.12
N LEU A 177 -4.83 15.31 22.41
CA LEU A 177 -4.32 14.35 21.43
C LEU A 177 -5.45 13.46 20.88
N LYS A 178 -6.32 12.94 21.75
CA LYS A 178 -7.46 12.10 21.34
C LYS A 178 -8.49 12.87 20.52
N ARG A 179 -8.78 14.13 20.89
CA ARG A 179 -9.67 15.01 20.10
C ARG A 179 -9.13 15.22 18.69
N VAL A 180 -7.85 15.60 18.58
CA VAL A 180 -7.19 15.83 17.29
C VAL A 180 -7.15 14.54 16.46
N PHE A 181 -6.89 13.40 17.08
CA PHE A 181 -6.95 12.10 16.40
C PHE A 181 -8.33 11.84 15.78
N LEU A 182 -9.40 12.07 16.56
CA LEU A 182 -10.77 11.91 16.07
C LEU A 182 -11.10 12.91 14.95
N TRP A 183 -10.76 14.19 15.11
CA TRP A 183 -11.01 15.22 14.09
C TRP A 183 -10.33 14.90 12.77
N VAL A 184 -9.03 14.57 12.80
CA VAL A 184 -8.30 14.18 11.59
C VAL A 184 -9.00 12.99 10.94
N GLY A 185 -9.38 11.98 11.71
CA GLY A 185 -10.11 10.83 11.18
C GLY A 185 -11.43 11.18 10.50
N CYS A 186 -12.25 12.00 11.15
CA CYS A 186 -13.54 12.43 10.61
C CYS A 186 -13.39 13.30 9.36
N CYS A 187 -12.45 14.25 9.35
CA CYS A 187 -12.31 15.20 8.24
C CYS A 187 -11.55 14.63 7.03
N THR A 188 -10.69 13.62 7.24
CA THR A 188 -9.81 13.11 6.18
C THR A 188 -10.04 11.65 5.82
N ALA A 189 -10.95 10.97 6.53
CA ALA A 189 -11.27 9.55 6.35
C ALA A 189 -10.05 8.59 6.44
N GLN A 190 -8.99 9.01 7.14
CA GLN A 190 -7.77 8.22 7.31
C GLN A 190 -8.07 6.89 8.02
N ARG A 191 -7.43 5.80 7.58
CA ARG A 191 -7.70 4.43 8.06
C ARG A 191 -6.45 3.73 8.59
N GLY A 192 -6.56 3.22 9.82
CA GLY A 192 -5.59 2.32 10.42
C GLY A 192 -4.16 2.86 10.35
N GLY A 193 -3.28 2.16 9.64
CA GLY A 193 -1.88 2.56 9.58
C GLY A 193 -1.56 3.84 8.79
N SER A 194 -2.53 4.52 8.16
CA SER A 194 -2.26 5.76 7.43
C SER A 194 -1.96 6.95 8.35
N TYR A 195 -2.48 6.95 9.58
CA TYR A 195 -2.19 7.96 10.60
C TYR A 195 -0.69 8.05 10.93
N TYR A 196 0.05 6.94 10.85
CA TYR A 196 1.49 6.91 11.15
C TYR A 196 2.33 7.71 10.15
N ASN A 197 1.80 7.94 8.94
CA ASN A 197 2.52 8.64 7.87
C ASN A 197 2.24 10.15 7.86
N LEU A 198 1.35 10.64 8.72
CA LEU A 198 1.08 12.08 8.81
C LEU A 198 2.26 12.78 9.50
N MET A 199 2.74 13.85 8.88
CA MET A 199 3.77 14.74 9.42
C MET A 199 3.15 16.08 9.77
N ALA A 200 3.71 16.77 10.77
CA ALA A 200 3.24 18.10 11.15
C ALA A 200 3.30 19.10 9.99
N GLU A 201 4.31 18.98 9.13
CA GLU A 201 4.45 19.82 7.94
C GLU A 201 3.39 19.60 6.86
N HIS A 202 2.65 18.48 6.90
CA HIS A 202 1.57 18.21 5.94
C HIS A 202 0.36 19.13 6.15
N PHE A 203 0.18 19.68 7.36
CA PHE A 203 -0.93 20.57 7.70
C PHE A 203 -0.57 22.01 7.32
N LYS A 204 -1.15 22.50 6.23
CA LYS A 204 -0.98 23.89 5.77
C LYS A 204 -2.23 24.69 6.10
N GLU A 205 -2.09 25.64 7.03
CA GLU A 205 -3.17 26.56 7.34
C GLU A 205 -3.45 27.47 6.14
N ARG A 206 -4.74 27.66 5.84
CA ARG A 206 -5.24 28.54 4.80
C ARG A 206 -5.66 29.90 5.38
N ASP A 207 -5.74 30.91 4.52
CA ASP A 207 -6.15 32.27 4.91
C ASP A 207 -7.56 32.34 5.52
N ASP A 208 -8.45 31.42 5.15
CA ASP A 208 -9.79 31.32 5.72
C ASP A 208 -9.83 30.63 7.10
N GLY A 209 -8.67 30.17 7.60
CA GLY A 209 -8.53 29.50 8.88
C GLY A 209 -8.64 27.97 8.82
N GLY A 210 -8.96 27.40 7.65
CA GLY A 210 -8.99 25.96 7.39
C GLY A 210 -7.60 25.34 7.21
N PHE A 211 -7.53 24.03 6.93
CA PHE A 211 -6.28 23.33 6.63
C PHE A 211 -6.35 22.53 5.32
N ASP A 212 -5.27 22.59 4.56
CA ASP A 212 -4.96 21.61 3.52
C ASP A 212 -3.97 20.59 4.08
N ILE A 213 -4.29 19.31 3.97
CA ILE A 213 -3.45 18.20 4.41
C ILE A 213 -2.92 17.47 3.19
N ILE A 214 -1.65 17.71 2.93
CA ILE A 214 -0.97 17.29 1.71
C ILE A 214 -0.19 16.00 2.01
N THR A 215 -0.63 14.87 1.45
CA THR A 215 0.00 13.55 1.67
C THR A 215 0.42 12.88 0.35
N ILE A 216 1.39 11.96 0.41
CA ILE A 216 1.93 11.26 -0.76
C ILE A 216 1.22 9.90 -0.96
N HIS A 217 0.66 9.31 0.09
CA HIS A 217 0.04 7.98 0.06
C HIS A 217 -1.18 7.89 0.97
N ASP A 218 -2.34 7.51 0.42
CA ASP A 218 -3.55 7.18 1.17
C ASP A 218 -4.01 5.75 0.85
N LYS A 219 -4.39 5.00 1.89
CA LYS A 219 -4.98 3.65 1.81
C LYS A 219 -6.45 3.67 1.40
N THR A 220 -7.11 4.83 1.38
CA THR A 220 -8.53 4.97 0.96
C THR A 220 -8.73 4.84 -0.55
N HIS A 221 -7.68 4.89 -1.36
CA HIS A 221 -7.75 4.46 -2.75
C HIS A 221 -7.93 2.94 -2.79
N GLN A 222 -9.19 2.51 -2.96
CA GLN A 222 -9.54 1.10 -3.12
C GLN A 222 -8.85 0.55 -4.36
N GLY A 223 -7.74 -0.15 -4.11
CA GLY A 223 -6.81 -0.65 -5.09
C GLY A 223 -7.46 -1.61 -6.08
N GLY A 224 -7.87 -1.09 -7.24
CA GLY A 224 -8.08 -1.90 -8.44
C GLY A 224 -6.76 -2.25 -9.14
N TYR A 225 -6.83 -3.11 -10.16
CA TYR A 225 -5.69 -3.53 -10.99
C TYR A 225 -4.89 -2.34 -11.57
N TYR A 226 -5.59 -1.24 -11.88
CA TYR A 226 -5.01 0.01 -12.40
C TYR A 226 -4.47 0.97 -11.32
N HIS A 227 -4.65 0.67 -10.03
CA HIS A 227 -4.27 1.55 -8.93
C HIS A 227 -2.99 1.09 -8.23
N ARG A 228 -1.97 0.69 -9.01
CA ARG A 228 -0.59 0.85 -8.54
C ARG A 228 -0.24 2.32 -8.75
N PRO A 229 0.19 3.07 -7.72
CA PRO A 229 0.56 4.46 -7.92
C PRO A 229 1.79 4.50 -8.84
N THR A 230 1.56 4.87 -10.09
CA THR A 230 2.61 5.33 -11.02
C THR A 230 2.78 6.85 -10.97
N SER A 231 2.03 7.56 -10.13
CA SER A 231 2.17 9.00 -9.95
C SER A 231 2.53 9.34 -8.51
N ASN A 232 3.56 10.19 -8.35
CA ASN A 232 3.81 11.01 -7.17
C ASN A 232 2.70 12.09 -7.01
N GLN A 233 1.43 11.76 -7.27
CA GLN A 233 0.35 12.73 -7.12
C GLN A 233 0.13 12.99 -5.65
N THR A 234 0.36 14.23 -5.26
CA THR A 234 0.13 14.70 -3.91
C THR A 234 -1.38 14.79 -3.68
N LEU A 235 -1.88 14.00 -2.72
CA LEU A 235 -3.28 14.00 -2.34
C LEU A 235 -3.51 15.13 -1.33
N THR A 236 -4.53 15.95 -1.55
CA THR A 236 -4.87 17.04 -0.64
C THR A 236 -6.23 16.76 -0.01
N HIS A 237 -6.25 16.59 1.32
CA HIS A 237 -7.50 16.57 2.09
C HIS A 237 -7.78 17.97 2.64
N ILE A 238 -9.05 18.37 2.66
CA ILE A 238 -9.46 19.69 3.12
C ILE A 238 -10.15 19.55 4.47
N ILE A 239 -9.68 20.29 5.47
CA ILE A 239 -10.42 20.55 6.70
C ILE A 239 -11.02 21.97 6.58
N PRO A 240 -12.35 22.11 6.57
CA PRO A 240 -12.99 23.43 6.48
C PRO A 240 -12.71 24.25 7.75
N PRO A 241 -12.76 25.59 7.67
CA PRO A 241 -12.63 26.43 8.85
C PRO A 241 -13.75 26.16 9.85
N ASP A 242 -13.44 26.28 11.14
CA ASP A 242 -14.44 26.13 12.20
C ASP A 242 -15.47 27.26 12.16
N GLU A 243 -16.72 26.95 12.48
CA GLU A 243 -17.79 27.95 12.62
C GLU A 243 -17.54 28.89 13.81
N SER A 244 -16.89 28.38 14.87
CA SER A 244 -16.49 29.10 16.07
C SER A 244 -14.98 29.20 16.18
N LYS A 245 -14.47 30.32 16.72
CA LYS A 245 -13.03 30.49 16.97
C LYS A 245 -12.53 29.78 18.23
N GLU A 246 -13.44 29.21 19.03
CA GLU A 246 -13.14 28.64 20.36
C GLU A 246 -13.33 27.13 20.42
N CYS A 247 -13.91 26.52 19.38
CA CYS A 247 -14.12 25.08 19.32
C CYS A 247 -14.18 24.60 17.86
N GLY A 248 -13.69 23.37 17.64
CA GLY A 248 -13.72 22.72 16.33
C GLY A 248 -12.40 22.04 15.97
N ALA A 249 -12.36 21.50 14.76
CA ALA A 249 -11.22 20.74 14.26
C ALA A 249 -9.99 21.63 14.08
N CYS A 250 -10.15 22.80 13.44
CA CYS A 250 -9.03 23.71 13.21
C CYS A 250 -8.47 24.28 14.52
N TYR A 251 -9.33 24.61 15.48
CA TYR A 251 -8.97 25.10 16.81
C TYR A 251 -8.14 24.07 17.57
N ASP A 252 -8.62 22.83 17.67
CA ASP A 252 -7.91 21.77 18.40
C ASP A 252 -6.58 21.41 17.71
N ILE A 253 -6.54 21.35 16.38
CA ILE A 253 -5.31 21.10 15.60
C ILE A 253 -4.29 22.22 15.80
N LYS A 254 -4.71 23.50 15.75
CA LYS A 254 -3.84 24.65 16.01
C LYS A 254 -3.30 24.63 17.43
N LYS A 255 -4.17 24.39 18.43
CA LYS A 255 -3.77 24.27 19.83
C LYS A 255 -2.71 23.18 19.99
N TYR A 256 -2.92 22.01 19.37
CA TYR A 256 -1.98 20.90 19.41
C TYR A 256 -0.63 21.22 18.76
N LEU A 257 -0.64 21.78 17.54
CA LEU A 257 0.60 22.15 16.84
C LEU A 257 1.40 23.23 17.58
N ASN A 258 0.72 24.18 18.22
CA ASN A 258 1.36 25.24 19.02
C ASN A 258 1.97 24.72 20.33
N LEU A 259 1.37 23.69 20.93
CA LEU A 259 1.89 23.05 22.14
C LEU A 259 2.97 22.00 21.85
N ARG A 260 3.25 21.73 20.56
CA ARG A 260 4.24 20.75 20.15
C ARG A 260 5.65 21.22 20.52
N PRO A 261 6.49 20.37 21.14
CA PRO A 261 7.86 20.73 21.48
C PRO A 261 8.67 21.12 20.23
N LYS A 262 9.55 22.12 20.35
CA LYS A 262 10.38 22.60 19.23
C LYS A 262 11.29 21.53 18.63
N ASN A 263 11.71 20.55 19.43
CA ASN A 263 12.61 19.47 19.03
C ASN A 263 11.86 18.14 18.76
N ALA A 264 10.53 18.17 18.64
CA ALA A 264 9.75 16.95 18.44
C ALA A 264 9.89 16.37 17.02
N GLU A 265 9.80 15.04 16.94
CA GLU A 265 9.84 14.21 15.72
C GLU A 265 8.81 14.60 14.68
N LYS A 266 9.18 14.62 13.40
CA LYS A 266 8.37 15.22 12.31
C LYS A 266 6.93 14.68 12.19
N ASN A 267 6.69 13.47 12.66
CA ASN A 267 5.36 12.87 12.71
C ASN A 267 4.35 13.79 13.42
N PHE A 268 3.13 13.78 12.93
CA PHE A 268 2.06 14.62 13.45
C PHE A 268 1.61 14.13 14.82
N PHE A 269 1.23 12.86 14.93
CA PHE A 269 0.84 12.26 16.20
C PHE A 269 2.06 11.81 16.97
N LEU A 270 2.15 12.29 18.20
CA LEU A 270 3.25 12.02 19.10
C LEU A 270 2.76 11.31 20.37
N HIS A 271 3.61 10.48 20.99
CA HIS A 271 3.27 9.76 22.22
C HIS A 271 3.48 10.61 23.47
N ILE A 272 2.60 10.47 24.46
CA ILE A 272 2.69 11.15 25.75
C ILE A 272 3.52 10.32 26.72
N ASN A 273 4.63 10.86 27.20
CA ASN A 273 5.47 10.30 28.26
C ASN A 273 5.22 11.00 29.60
N LYS A 274 5.10 10.21 30.67
CA LYS A 274 4.95 10.69 32.06
C LYS A 274 6.24 10.44 32.84
N ASP A 275 6.62 11.31 33.79
CA ASP A 275 7.66 10.94 34.76
C ASP A 275 7.20 9.81 35.67
N PRO A 276 8.16 9.21 36.40
CA PRO A 276 7.89 8.44 37.61
C PRO A 276 6.96 9.07 38.65
N LYS A 277 6.65 10.38 38.59
CA LYS A 277 5.74 11.08 39.51
C LYS A 277 4.33 11.29 38.92
N GLY A 278 4.08 10.83 37.69
CA GLY A 278 2.80 10.97 36.99
C GLY A 278 2.57 12.29 36.26
N ASN A 279 3.51 13.24 36.31
CA ASN A 279 3.47 14.48 35.53
C ASN A 279 3.80 14.17 34.08
N ILE A 280 3.07 14.78 33.15
CA ILE A 280 3.36 14.68 31.73
C ILE A 280 4.63 15.50 31.47
N ILE A 281 5.75 14.84 31.16
CA ILE A 281 7.01 15.56 30.97
C ILE A 281 7.27 15.80 29.49
N PHE A 282 7.02 14.83 28.61
CA PHE A 282 7.39 14.99 27.22
C PHE A 282 6.41 14.33 26.28
N ILE A 283 6.36 14.91 25.09
CA ILE A 283 5.79 14.30 23.92
C ILE A 283 7.00 13.89 23.06
N GLU A 284 7.41 12.63 23.16
CA GLU A 284 8.63 12.10 22.52
C GLU A 284 8.27 10.76 21.87
N ILE A 285 8.59 10.57 20.59
CA ILE A 285 8.39 9.29 19.89
C ILE A 285 9.63 8.42 20.07
N CYS A 286 9.42 7.13 20.25
CA CYS A 286 10.37 6.12 19.76
C CYS A 286 9.63 5.13 18.87
N TYR A 287 10.11 4.97 17.63
CA TYR A 287 10.68 3.69 17.16
C TYR A 287 11.76 3.98 16.12
#